data_AF-A0A1V5DSL4-F1
#
_entry.id   AF-A0A1V5DSL4-F1
#
_cell.length_a   1.000
_cell.length_b   1.000
_cell.length_c   1.000
_cell.angle_alpha   90.00
_cell.angle_beta   90.00
_cell.angle_gamma   90.00
#
_symmetry.space_group_name_H-M   'P 1'
#
loop_
_entity.id
_entity.type
_entity.pdbx_description
1 polymer ?
#
loop_
_entity_poly.entity_id
_entity_poly.type
_entity_poly.pdbx_seq_one_letter_code
_entity_poly.pdbx_strand_id
1 'polypeptide(L)'
;MNAEIVSLESSGGQATALRDTRTQMLSKISSMIDINYVEQNDGSLYIYLPANGKSLVEGDNSWQFQVQRNSANSNLYDIVFADDVNNPVNNDIQSGELGGLLNIRDVVLVDYIDEINQTASSIINKTNSQHAAGYDQDGNIGSVFFTPVAEAKDMEVSTAIVADMRKIAASSTLNADGNNATAIASLKDDNMYASLEINTNNVAGTVNNIGQAYKDTTGLIVITRGLTADSWAIATAADDGGYEDAVVLLSSDSKVTVDLNGDNAADITLNLSGSWASGNTISFSLEKQDNTTTIGGYYSAFMAGVGQDVASSATTLEREEAIAAQNSTQREELSGVSLDEEMLNLIKYQMAYNAASRVTSIVSDMMDTLITLGR
;
A
#
# COMPACT_ATOMS: atom_id res chain seq x y z
N MET A 1 -10.90 30.52 13.01
CA MET A 1 -9.49 30.56 13.49
C MET A 1 -8.55 31.38 12.62
N ASN A 2 -8.23 31.03 11.36
CA ASN A 2 -7.40 31.91 10.51
C ASN A 2 -8.03 33.32 10.36
N ALA A 3 -9.32 33.39 10.00
CA ALA A 3 -10.11 34.63 9.98
C ALA A 3 -9.97 35.48 11.26
N GLU A 4 -10.06 34.83 12.42
CA GLU A 4 -10.04 35.49 13.73
C GLU A 4 -8.65 36.02 14.07
N ILE A 5 -7.58 35.28 13.75
CA ILE A 5 -6.20 35.74 13.94
C ILE A 5 -5.94 36.97 13.08
N VAL A 6 -6.27 36.89 11.78
CA VAL A 6 -6.11 38.02 10.83
C VAL A 6 -6.91 39.24 11.30
N SER A 7 -8.17 39.04 11.73
CA SER A 7 -9.02 40.13 12.23
C SER A 7 -8.51 40.76 13.51
N LEU A 8 -7.98 39.96 14.46
CA LEU A 8 -7.50 40.48 15.73
C LEU A 8 -6.18 41.24 15.56
N GLU A 9 -5.26 40.70 14.76
CA GLU A 9 -3.94 41.29 14.53
C GLU A 9 -4.00 42.55 13.64
N SER A 10 -4.91 42.57 12.65
CA SER A 10 -5.18 43.79 11.87
C SER A 10 -5.77 44.93 12.70
N SER A 11 -6.44 44.61 13.81
CA SER A 11 -6.94 45.60 14.79
C SER A 11 -5.89 46.02 15.84
N GLY A 12 -4.66 45.49 15.75
CA GLY A 12 -3.56 45.75 16.68
C GLY A 12 -3.60 44.92 17.97
N GLY A 13 -4.50 43.93 18.06
CA GLY A 13 -4.57 42.97 19.16
C GLY A 13 -3.58 41.81 18.99
N GLN A 14 -3.37 41.03 20.06
CA GLN A 14 -2.43 39.91 20.07
C GLN A 14 -3.21 38.58 20.12
N ALA A 15 -3.04 37.73 19.11
CA ALA A 15 -3.81 36.49 18.95
C ALA A 15 -3.11 35.24 19.52
N THR A 16 -2.32 35.38 20.59
CA THR A 16 -1.45 34.33 21.13
C THR A 16 -2.21 33.02 21.39
N ALA A 17 -3.31 33.05 22.15
CA ALA A 17 -4.08 31.84 22.46
C ALA A 17 -4.67 31.15 21.21
N LEU A 18 -5.06 31.93 20.19
CA LEU A 18 -5.55 31.38 18.92
C LEU A 18 -4.42 30.74 18.10
N ARG A 19 -3.23 31.36 18.09
CA ARG A 19 -2.02 30.80 17.46
C ARG A 19 -1.58 29.52 18.16
N ASP A 20 -1.66 29.44 19.48
CA ASP A 20 -1.34 28.23 20.24
C ASP A 20 -2.29 27.09 19.91
N THR A 21 -3.60 27.38 19.89
CA THR A 21 -4.63 26.42 19.48
C THR A 21 -4.43 25.95 18.03
N ARG A 22 -4.09 26.87 17.12
CA ARG A 22 -3.76 26.55 15.72
C ARG A 22 -2.57 25.61 15.61
N THR A 23 -1.54 25.84 16.40
CA THR A 23 -0.34 25.00 16.41
C THR A 23 -0.63 23.61 16.97
N GLN A 24 -1.50 23.50 17.98
CA GLN A 24 -1.98 22.20 18.47
C GLN A 24 -2.78 21.44 17.39
N MET A 25 -3.66 22.13 16.66
CA MET A 25 -4.41 21.53 15.55
C MET A 25 -3.49 21.09 14.42
N LEU A 26 -2.50 21.88 14.05
CA LEU A 26 -1.49 21.51 13.06
C LEU A 26 -0.74 20.25 13.47
N SER A 27 -0.30 20.16 14.73
CA SER A 27 0.35 18.98 15.28
C SER A 27 -0.53 17.73 15.21
N LYS A 28 -1.85 17.89 15.40
CA LYS A 28 -2.81 16.79 15.30
C LYS A 28 -3.06 16.38 13.84
N ILE A 29 -3.12 17.33 12.92
CA ILE A 29 -3.25 17.03 11.49
C ILE A 29 -2.00 16.31 11.00
N SER A 30 -0.80 16.79 11.38
CA SER A 30 0.47 16.18 10.99
C SER A 30 0.68 14.78 11.56
N SER A 31 0.02 14.42 12.68
CA SER A 31 0.04 13.03 13.18
C SER A 31 -0.90 12.11 12.39
N MET A 32 -1.91 12.65 11.71
CA MET A 32 -2.88 11.88 10.93
C MET A 32 -2.44 11.70 9.47
N ILE A 33 -1.88 12.75 8.86
CA ILE A 33 -1.47 12.80 7.45
C ILE A 33 -0.22 13.66 7.28
N ASP A 34 0.52 13.50 6.18
CA ASP A 34 1.55 14.46 5.79
C ASP A 34 0.94 15.78 5.32
N ILE A 35 1.44 16.88 5.89
CA ILE A 35 1.09 18.23 5.48
C ILE A 35 2.34 19.11 5.43
N ASN A 36 2.36 20.04 4.49
CA ASN A 36 3.21 21.22 4.58
C ASN A 36 2.34 22.43 4.87
N TYR A 37 2.94 23.44 5.50
CA TYR A 37 2.25 24.69 5.74
C TYR A 37 3.15 25.92 5.62
N VAL A 38 2.53 27.06 5.29
CA VAL A 38 3.17 28.37 5.19
C VAL A 38 2.29 29.41 5.89
N GLU A 39 2.87 30.21 6.77
CA GLU A 39 2.22 31.39 7.33
C GLU A 39 2.41 32.59 6.39
N GLN A 40 1.32 33.27 6.06
CA GLN A 40 1.31 34.45 5.20
C GLN A 40 1.56 35.72 6.00
N ASN A 41 1.86 36.83 5.31
CA ASN A 41 2.16 38.12 5.93
C ASN A 41 1.02 38.69 6.79
N ASP A 42 -0.22 38.26 6.53
CA ASP A 42 -1.41 38.65 7.29
C ASP A 42 -1.67 37.76 8.52
N GLY A 43 -0.80 36.78 8.77
CA GLY A 43 -0.91 35.82 9.86
C GLY A 43 -1.81 34.61 9.55
N SER A 44 -2.43 34.56 8.36
CA SER A 44 -3.20 33.38 7.91
C SER A 44 -2.27 32.21 7.55
N LEU A 45 -2.79 30.99 7.58
CA LEU A 45 -2.01 29.78 7.37
C LEU A 45 -2.52 28.99 6.18
N TYR A 46 -1.63 28.67 5.25
CA TYR A 46 -1.89 27.81 4.10
C TYR A 46 -1.38 26.40 4.41
N ILE A 47 -2.25 25.39 4.32
CA ILE A 47 -1.94 23.97 4.57
C ILE A 47 -2.22 23.19 3.30
N TYR A 48 -1.29 22.33 2.88
CA TYR A 48 -1.41 21.57 1.64
C TYR A 48 -0.74 20.20 1.73
N LEU A 49 -1.18 19.27 0.88
CA LEU A 49 -0.55 17.97 0.67
C LEU A 49 0.79 18.15 -0.05
N PRO A 50 1.92 17.65 0.49
CA PRO A 50 3.23 17.79 -0.13
C PRO A 50 3.35 17.18 -1.52
N ALA A 51 2.71 16.02 -1.75
CA ALA A 51 2.88 15.24 -2.98
C ALA A 51 2.32 15.92 -4.23
N ASN A 52 1.14 16.53 -4.12
CA ASN A 52 0.41 17.10 -5.26
C ASN A 52 0.12 18.61 -5.12
N GLY A 53 0.44 19.21 -3.97
CA GLY A 53 0.20 20.63 -3.69
C GLY A 53 -1.26 21.00 -3.42
N LYS A 54 -2.19 20.03 -3.36
CA LYS A 54 -3.62 20.30 -3.11
C LYS A 54 -3.81 20.90 -1.72
N SER A 55 -4.57 21.99 -1.65
CA SER A 55 -4.82 22.70 -0.39
C SER A 55 -5.82 21.96 0.49
N LEU A 56 -5.54 21.95 1.80
CA LEU A 56 -6.50 21.60 2.84
C LEU A 56 -7.08 22.85 3.49
N VAL A 57 -6.28 23.91 3.62
CA VAL A 57 -6.68 25.20 4.19
C VAL A 57 -5.97 26.32 3.45
N GLU A 58 -6.71 27.36 3.06
CA GLU A 58 -6.17 28.58 2.46
C GLU A 58 -6.95 29.78 2.98
N GLY A 59 -6.34 30.58 3.85
CA GLY A 59 -7.02 31.67 4.53
C GLY A 59 -8.20 31.13 5.33
N ASP A 60 -9.42 31.49 4.92
CA ASP A 60 -10.69 31.09 5.53
C ASP A 60 -11.37 29.90 4.84
N ASN A 61 -10.81 29.43 3.72
CA ASN A 61 -11.31 28.27 3.00
C ASN A 61 -10.71 26.98 3.57
N SER A 62 -11.50 25.91 3.53
CA SER A 62 -11.06 24.56 3.88
C SER A 62 -11.64 23.53 2.93
N TRP A 63 -10.83 22.54 2.55
CA TRP A 63 -11.24 21.43 1.71
C TRP A 63 -11.29 20.15 2.54
N GLN A 64 -12.40 19.42 2.41
CA GLN A 64 -12.67 18.24 3.22
C GLN A 64 -12.37 16.97 2.45
N PHE A 65 -11.76 16.00 3.12
CA PHE A 65 -11.73 14.63 2.64
C PHE A 65 -13.09 13.96 2.80
N GLN A 66 -13.35 13.01 1.92
CA GLN A 66 -14.44 12.06 1.97
C GLN A 66 -13.91 10.68 1.61
N VAL A 67 -14.57 9.64 2.11
CA VAL A 67 -14.35 8.26 1.66
C VAL A 67 -15.27 7.92 0.50
N GLN A 68 -14.72 7.27 -0.52
CA GLN A 68 -15.46 6.76 -1.67
C GLN A 68 -15.15 5.29 -1.86
N ARG A 69 -16.16 4.48 -2.21
CA ARG A 69 -15.93 3.06 -2.50
C ARG A 69 -14.98 2.94 -3.70
N ASN A 70 -13.91 2.16 -3.53
CA ASN A 70 -12.91 1.97 -4.58
C ASN A 70 -13.53 1.26 -5.78
N SER A 71 -13.22 1.75 -6.97
CA SER A 71 -13.84 1.30 -8.23
C SER A 71 -13.32 -0.06 -8.72
N ALA A 72 -12.07 -0.39 -8.38
CA ALA A 72 -11.44 -1.67 -8.72
C ALA A 72 -11.74 -2.75 -7.67
N ASN A 73 -11.86 -2.37 -6.39
CA ASN A 73 -12.20 -3.27 -5.30
C ASN A 73 -13.27 -2.66 -4.40
N SER A 74 -14.50 -3.10 -4.59
CA SER A 74 -15.64 -2.54 -3.87
C SER A 74 -15.58 -2.77 -2.35
N ASN A 75 -14.73 -3.67 -1.85
CA ASN A 75 -14.53 -3.87 -0.41
C ASN A 75 -13.61 -2.81 0.23
N LEU A 76 -12.92 -2.00 -0.58
CA LEU A 76 -12.02 -0.96 -0.12
C LEU A 76 -12.63 0.43 -0.31
N TYR A 77 -12.06 1.41 0.40
CA TYR A 77 -12.41 2.82 0.30
C TYR A 77 -11.20 3.65 -0.07
N ASP A 78 -11.38 4.55 -1.02
CA ASP A 78 -10.43 5.58 -1.39
C ASP A 78 -10.72 6.88 -0.63
N ILE A 79 -9.66 7.65 -0.41
CA ILE A 79 -9.74 9.01 0.12
C ILE A 79 -9.79 9.95 -1.06
N VAL A 80 -10.80 10.82 -1.09
CA VAL A 80 -11.01 11.83 -2.14
C VAL A 80 -11.28 13.17 -1.48
N PHE A 81 -11.08 14.27 -2.21
CA PHE A 81 -11.64 15.55 -1.80
C PHE A 81 -13.13 15.60 -2.15
N ALA A 82 -13.95 16.18 -1.28
CA ALA A 82 -15.40 16.23 -1.46
C ALA A 82 -15.84 16.97 -2.74
N ASP A 83 -15.03 17.91 -3.24
CA ASP A 83 -15.24 18.64 -4.48
C ASP A 83 -14.58 17.97 -5.71
N ASP A 84 -13.81 16.89 -5.50
CA ASP A 84 -13.10 16.15 -6.54
C ASP A 84 -13.13 14.63 -6.31
N VAL A 85 -14.35 14.10 -6.25
CA VAL A 85 -14.64 12.70 -5.88
C VAL A 85 -14.09 11.65 -6.86
N ASN A 86 -13.75 12.04 -8.09
CA ASN A 86 -13.25 11.09 -9.09
C ASN A 86 -11.73 10.92 -9.09
N ASN A 87 -11.02 11.66 -8.23
CA ASN A 87 -9.56 11.63 -8.15
C ASN A 87 -9.10 11.25 -6.74
N PRO A 88 -8.95 9.94 -6.46
CA PRO A 88 -8.36 9.44 -5.23
C PRO A 88 -6.99 10.04 -4.95
N VAL A 89 -6.73 10.31 -3.67
CA VAL A 89 -5.46 10.85 -3.16
C VAL A 89 -4.74 9.88 -2.24
N ASN A 90 -5.10 8.58 -2.23
CA ASN A 90 -4.46 7.57 -1.36
C ASN A 90 -2.92 7.62 -1.50
N ASN A 91 -2.43 7.69 -2.74
CA ASN A 91 -1.00 7.75 -3.07
C ASN A 91 -0.36 9.12 -2.80
N ASP A 92 -1.13 10.16 -2.49
CA ASP A 92 -0.60 11.46 -2.11
C ASP A 92 -0.41 11.57 -0.59
N ILE A 93 -0.95 10.63 0.19
CA ILE A 93 -0.87 10.57 1.64
C ILE A 93 0.15 9.50 2.02
N GLN A 94 1.35 9.92 2.40
CA GLN A 94 2.52 9.04 2.57
C GLN A 94 2.96 8.91 4.03
N SER A 95 2.50 9.80 4.92
CA SER A 95 2.85 9.76 6.35
C SER A 95 1.63 9.96 7.24
N GLY A 96 1.87 9.96 8.55
CA GLY A 96 0.84 9.94 9.57
C GLY A 96 0.12 8.60 9.64
N GLU A 97 -0.82 8.51 10.58
CA GLU A 97 -1.60 7.30 10.81
C GLU A 97 -2.32 6.81 9.55
N LEU A 98 -2.91 7.73 8.76
CA LEU A 98 -3.65 7.36 7.55
C LEU A 98 -2.72 6.87 6.44
N GLY A 99 -1.57 7.50 6.23
CA GLY A 99 -0.57 7.05 5.25
C GLY A 99 -0.05 5.65 5.58
N GLY A 100 0.22 5.38 6.87
CA GLY A 100 0.60 4.04 7.33
C GLY A 100 -0.48 2.99 7.11
N LEU A 101 -1.74 3.31 7.42
CA LEU A 101 -2.88 2.41 7.19
C LEU A 101 -3.09 2.12 5.69
N LEU A 102 -2.96 3.14 4.83
CA LEU A 102 -3.04 2.97 3.38
C LEU A 102 -1.88 2.11 2.86
N ASN A 103 -0.65 2.35 3.33
CA ASN A 103 0.50 1.53 2.95
C ASN A 103 0.33 0.06 3.31
N ILE A 104 -0.12 -0.23 4.55
CA ILE A 104 -0.38 -1.60 4.98
C ILE A 104 -1.46 -2.24 4.10
N ARG A 105 -2.57 -1.54 3.87
CA ARG A 105 -3.73 -2.07 3.16
C ARG A 105 -3.50 -2.25 1.66
N ASP A 106 -2.89 -1.27 1.00
CA ASP A 106 -2.81 -1.17 -0.46
C ASP A 106 -1.50 -1.73 -1.04
N VAL A 107 -0.46 -1.86 -0.21
CA VAL A 107 0.85 -2.39 -0.64
C VAL A 107 1.15 -3.69 0.11
N VAL A 108 1.40 -3.61 1.41
CA VAL A 108 1.95 -4.74 2.19
C VAL A 108 1.01 -5.96 2.19
N LEU A 109 -0.28 -5.76 2.48
CA LEU A 109 -1.26 -6.85 2.49
C LEU A 109 -1.56 -7.40 1.10
N VAL A 110 -1.50 -6.56 0.06
CA VAL A 110 -1.69 -7.00 -1.33
C VAL A 110 -0.54 -7.93 -1.72
N ASP A 111 0.70 -7.50 -1.46
CA ASP A 111 1.89 -8.31 -1.72
C ASP A 111 1.81 -9.67 -0.99
N TYR A 112 1.41 -9.68 0.29
CA TYR A 112 1.22 -10.91 1.05
C TYR A 112 0.12 -11.83 0.52
N ILE A 113 -1.01 -11.27 0.06
CA ILE A 113 -2.07 -12.06 -0.57
C ILE A 113 -1.54 -12.69 -1.86
N ASP A 114 -0.77 -11.95 -2.65
CA ASP A 114 -0.16 -12.46 -3.88
C ASP A 114 0.86 -13.57 -3.59
N GLU A 115 1.68 -13.44 -2.55
CA GLU A 115 2.61 -14.51 -2.13
C GLU A 115 1.85 -15.79 -1.70
N ILE A 116 0.76 -15.64 -0.96
CA ILE A 116 -0.09 -16.77 -0.56
C ILE A 116 -0.75 -17.43 -1.79
N ASN A 117 -1.28 -16.63 -2.71
CA ASN A 117 -1.90 -17.11 -3.95
C ASN A 117 -0.91 -17.89 -4.81
N GLN A 118 0.33 -17.40 -4.93
CA GLN A 118 1.40 -18.09 -5.64
C GLN A 118 1.77 -19.42 -4.98
N THR A 119 1.85 -19.45 -3.65
CA THR A 119 2.13 -20.69 -2.90
C THR A 119 1.04 -21.73 -3.11
N ALA A 120 -0.23 -21.33 -2.95
CA ALA A 120 -1.38 -22.21 -3.12
C ALA A 120 -1.45 -22.76 -4.55
N SER A 121 -1.28 -21.88 -5.54
CA SER A 121 -1.24 -22.27 -6.95
C SER A 121 -0.15 -23.29 -7.23
N SER A 122 1.05 -23.09 -6.67
CA SER A 122 2.16 -24.04 -6.83
C SER A 122 1.82 -25.41 -6.26
N ILE A 123 1.23 -25.45 -5.05
CA ILE A 123 0.77 -26.69 -4.43
C ILE A 123 -0.30 -27.38 -5.27
N ILE A 124 -1.32 -26.64 -5.73
CA ILE A 124 -2.41 -27.16 -6.56
C ILE A 124 -1.85 -27.82 -7.81
N ASN A 125 -1.05 -27.08 -8.59
CA ASN A 125 -0.60 -27.54 -9.91
C ASN A 125 0.40 -28.68 -9.82
N LYS A 126 1.38 -28.58 -8.92
CA LYS A 126 2.34 -29.68 -8.71
C LYS A 126 1.66 -30.94 -8.18
N THR A 127 0.72 -30.80 -7.24
CA THR A 127 -0.02 -31.95 -6.72
C THR A 127 -0.89 -32.57 -7.81
N ASN A 128 -1.62 -31.75 -8.59
CA ASN A 128 -2.45 -32.24 -9.68
C ASN A 128 -1.65 -32.97 -10.75
N SER A 129 -0.51 -32.40 -11.15
CA SER A 129 0.41 -33.02 -12.12
C SER A 129 0.95 -34.36 -11.60
N GLN A 130 1.49 -34.38 -10.38
CA GLN A 130 2.04 -35.60 -9.78
C GLN A 130 0.95 -36.65 -9.53
N HIS A 131 -0.25 -36.23 -9.12
CA HIS A 131 -1.37 -37.13 -8.93
C HIS A 131 -1.82 -37.76 -10.25
N ALA A 132 -1.86 -36.99 -11.34
CA ALA A 132 -2.18 -37.48 -12.67
C ALA A 132 -1.12 -38.43 -13.26
N ALA A 133 0.11 -38.43 -12.74
CA ALA A 133 1.14 -39.40 -13.09
C ALA A 133 1.01 -40.75 -12.36
N GLY A 134 0.12 -40.84 -11.37
CA GLY A 134 -0.09 -42.03 -10.56
C GLY A 134 -1.30 -42.88 -10.95
N TYR A 135 -1.46 -43.99 -10.21
CA TYR A 135 -2.59 -44.91 -10.29
C TYR A 135 -3.36 -44.96 -8.97
N ASP A 136 -4.68 -44.96 -9.11
CA ASP A 136 -5.65 -45.11 -8.02
C ASP A 136 -5.79 -46.57 -7.55
N GLN A 137 -6.65 -46.82 -6.56
CA GLN A 137 -6.83 -48.18 -6.01
C GLN A 137 -7.42 -49.16 -7.03
N ASP A 138 -8.18 -48.67 -8.00
CA ASP A 138 -8.81 -49.49 -9.04
C ASP A 138 -7.89 -49.63 -10.28
N GLY A 139 -6.67 -49.05 -10.24
CA GLY A 139 -5.67 -49.11 -11.30
C GLY A 139 -5.89 -48.08 -12.43
N ASN A 140 -6.74 -47.08 -12.21
CA ASN A 140 -6.94 -45.99 -13.17
C ASN A 140 -5.91 -44.88 -12.95
N ILE A 141 -5.62 -44.13 -14.01
CA ILE A 141 -4.77 -42.94 -13.92
C ILE A 141 -5.47 -41.87 -13.05
N GLY A 142 -4.69 -41.18 -12.22
CA GLY A 142 -5.20 -40.12 -11.35
C GLY A 142 -5.85 -38.97 -12.11
N SER A 143 -6.97 -38.47 -11.59
CA SER A 143 -7.58 -37.22 -12.04
C SER A 143 -6.98 -36.01 -11.31
N VAL A 144 -7.60 -34.84 -11.45
CA VAL A 144 -7.28 -33.65 -10.65
C VAL A 144 -7.48 -33.91 -9.15
N PHE A 145 -6.50 -33.54 -8.32
CA PHE A 145 -6.56 -33.67 -6.86
C PHE A 145 -7.20 -32.44 -6.19
N PHE A 146 -6.79 -31.24 -6.60
CA PHE A 146 -7.33 -29.95 -6.16
C PHE A 146 -8.05 -29.26 -7.32
N THR A 147 -9.24 -28.69 -7.08
CA THR A 147 -9.91 -27.85 -8.08
C THR A 147 -8.97 -26.68 -8.47
N PRO A 148 -8.71 -26.42 -9.77
CA PRO A 148 -7.94 -25.25 -10.19
C PRO A 148 -8.65 -23.96 -9.78
N VAL A 149 -7.94 -23.07 -9.09
CA VAL A 149 -8.47 -21.80 -8.59
C VAL A 149 -7.42 -20.70 -8.70
N ALA A 150 -7.89 -19.47 -8.94
CA ALA A 150 -7.04 -18.28 -9.02
C ALA A 150 -6.55 -17.80 -7.64
N GLU A 151 -7.37 -17.98 -6.60
CA GLU A 151 -7.10 -17.47 -5.26
C GLU A 151 -6.96 -18.60 -4.23
N ALA A 152 -5.97 -18.48 -3.34
CA ALA A 152 -5.69 -19.48 -2.30
C ALA A 152 -6.89 -19.75 -1.39
N LYS A 153 -7.73 -18.73 -1.14
CA LYS A 153 -8.93 -18.87 -0.29
C LYS A 153 -9.94 -19.88 -0.84
N ASP A 154 -9.92 -20.13 -2.14
CA ASP A 154 -10.84 -21.03 -2.82
C ASP A 154 -10.25 -22.43 -3.02
N MET A 155 -9.02 -22.68 -2.53
CA MET A 155 -8.35 -23.97 -2.67
C MET A 155 -9.16 -25.09 -2.01
N GLU A 156 -9.54 -26.09 -2.81
CA GLU A 156 -10.34 -27.22 -2.37
C GLU A 156 -9.92 -28.52 -3.03
N VAL A 157 -10.13 -29.65 -2.33
CA VAL A 157 -9.96 -30.99 -2.91
C VAL A 157 -11.09 -31.24 -3.90
N SER A 158 -10.76 -31.86 -5.04
CA SER A 158 -11.72 -32.11 -6.10
C SER A 158 -12.91 -32.94 -5.60
N THR A 159 -14.11 -32.58 -6.06
CA THR A 159 -15.35 -33.26 -5.67
C THR A 159 -15.33 -34.75 -6.00
N ALA A 160 -14.58 -35.16 -7.02
CA ALA A 160 -14.39 -36.57 -7.39
C ALA A 160 -13.65 -37.36 -6.30
N ILE A 161 -12.61 -36.79 -5.69
CA ILE A 161 -11.86 -37.43 -4.60
C ILE A 161 -12.63 -37.36 -3.29
N VAL A 162 -13.29 -36.24 -3.00
CA VAL A 162 -14.14 -36.10 -1.81
C VAL A 162 -15.26 -37.14 -1.81
N ALA A 163 -15.86 -37.40 -2.98
CA ALA A 163 -16.91 -38.41 -3.13
C ALA A 163 -16.39 -39.85 -3.02
N ASP A 164 -15.15 -40.11 -3.45
CA ASP A 164 -14.53 -41.44 -3.40
C ASP A 164 -13.02 -41.36 -3.23
N MET A 165 -12.55 -41.57 -2.00
CA MET A 165 -11.12 -41.56 -1.65
C MET A 165 -10.31 -42.64 -2.38
N ARG A 166 -10.95 -43.67 -2.95
CA ARG A 166 -10.24 -44.72 -3.70
C ARG A 166 -9.63 -44.20 -5.00
N LYS A 167 -10.07 -43.02 -5.46
CA LYS A 167 -9.53 -42.29 -6.62
C LYS A 167 -8.23 -41.55 -6.32
N ILE A 168 -7.74 -41.61 -5.08
CA ILE A 168 -6.42 -41.06 -4.75
C ILE A 168 -5.36 -41.94 -5.41
N ALA A 169 -4.68 -41.38 -6.41
CA ALA A 169 -3.66 -42.01 -7.21
C ALA A 169 -2.31 -42.06 -6.48
N ALA A 170 -2.26 -42.80 -5.38
CA ALA A 170 -1.10 -42.86 -4.49
C ALA A 170 0.05 -43.74 -5.00
N SER A 171 -0.16 -44.56 -6.04
CA SER A 171 0.86 -45.47 -6.56
C SER A 171 1.48 -44.97 -7.85
N SER A 172 2.78 -45.21 -8.05
CA SER A 172 3.44 -44.95 -9.35
C SER A 172 3.31 -46.14 -10.31
N THR A 173 2.83 -47.28 -9.83
CA THR A 173 2.64 -48.51 -10.60
C THR A 173 1.26 -49.10 -10.33
N LEU A 174 0.86 -50.14 -11.06
CA LEU A 174 -0.40 -50.84 -10.82
C LEU A 174 -0.41 -51.68 -9.52
N ASN A 175 0.71 -51.72 -8.78
CA ASN A 175 0.94 -52.62 -7.64
C ASN A 175 0.82 -51.94 -6.27
N ALA A 176 0.18 -50.76 -6.18
CA ALA A 176 -0.06 -50.05 -4.92
C ALA A 176 1.23 -49.81 -4.09
N ASP A 177 2.31 -49.41 -4.76
CA ASP A 177 3.63 -49.18 -4.18
C ASP A 177 3.75 -47.94 -3.26
N GLY A 178 2.77 -47.03 -3.29
CA GLY A 178 2.78 -45.80 -2.49
C GLY A 178 3.84 -44.77 -2.91
N ASN A 179 4.58 -45.02 -4.01
CA ASN A 179 5.67 -44.15 -4.44
C ASN A 179 5.16 -42.78 -4.90
N ASN A 180 3.97 -42.71 -5.49
CA ASN A 180 3.40 -41.44 -5.94
C ASN A 180 3.00 -40.55 -4.75
N ALA A 181 2.48 -41.16 -3.68
CA ALA A 181 2.22 -40.43 -2.44
C ALA A 181 3.51 -39.85 -1.82
N THR A 182 4.62 -40.60 -1.90
CA THR A 182 5.93 -40.09 -1.47
C THR A 182 6.40 -38.91 -2.34
N ALA A 183 6.22 -39.00 -3.66
CA ALA A 183 6.54 -37.92 -4.58
C ALA A 183 5.72 -36.65 -4.29
N ILE A 184 4.40 -36.80 -4.07
CA ILE A 184 3.52 -35.69 -3.67
C ILE A 184 3.99 -35.04 -2.36
N ALA A 185 4.41 -35.84 -1.36
CA ALA A 185 4.90 -35.31 -0.09
C ALA A 185 6.23 -34.54 -0.22
N SER A 186 7.04 -34.86 -1.23
CA SER A 186 8.30 -34.19 -1.53
C SER A 186 8.15 -32.88 -2.30
N LEU A 187 6.96 -32.57 -2.86
CA LEU A 187 6.73 -31.35 -3.65
C LEU A 187 7.01 -30.05 -2.88
N LYS A 188 6.92 -30.06 -1.55
CA LYS A 188 7.28 -28.90 -0.71
C LYS A 188 8.75 -28.47 -0.89
N ASP A 189 9.62 -29.42 -1.27
CA ASP A 189 11.05 -29.23 -1.44
C ASP A 189 11.40 -28.95 -2.92
N ASP A 190 10.41 -28.92 -3.81
CA ASP A 190 10.59 -28.49 -5.18
C ASP A 190 10.66 -26.97 -5.29
N ASN A 191 11.47 -26.52 -6.24
CA ASN A 191 11.62 -25.11 -6.59
C ASN A 191 10.34 -24.52 -7.22
N MET A 192 10.10 -23.25 -6.93
CA MET A 192 9.20 -22.38 -7.71
C MET A 192 9.98 -21.76 -8.89
N TYR A 193 9.43 -21.68 -10.10
CA TYR A 193 10.15 -21.11 -11.27
C TYR A 193 10.15 -19.57 -11.25
N ALA A 194 11.24 -18.91 -11.66
CA ALA A 194 11.33 -17.44 -11.53
C ALA A 194 12.02 -16.71 -12.69
N SER A 195 12.11 -17.30 -13.88
CA SER A 195 12.60 -16.56 -15.05
C SER A 195 11.69 -16.75 -16.25
N LEU A 196 11.11 -15.63 -16.70
CA LEU A 196 10.49 -15.48 -18.00
C LEU A 196 11.57 -15.04 -18.98
N GLU A 197 11.89 -15.90 -19.93
CA GLU A 197 12.78 -15.55 -21.04
C GLU A 197 11.94 -15.03 -22.20
N ILE A 198 12.26 -13.83 -22.70
CA ILE A 198 11.56 -13.22 -23.82
C ILE A 198 12.55 -13.00 -24.94
N ASN A 199 12.28 -13.62 -26.08
CA ASN A 199 13.18 -13.67 -27.21
C ASN A 199 12.99 -12.48 -28.18
N THR A 200 12.48 -11.34 -27.69
CA THR A 200 12.14 -10.19 -28.53
C THR A 200 12.44 -8.87 -27.82
N ASN A 201 13.08 -7.95 -28.53
CA ASN A 201 13.31 -6.59 -28.03
C ASN A 201 11.98 -5.82 -27.90
N ASN A 202 11.95 -4.80 -27.02
CA ASN A 202 10.79 -3.93 -26.77
C ASN A 202 9.59 -4.59 -26.07
N VAL A 203 9.79 -5.78 -25.49
CA VAL A 203 8.81 -6.44 -24.61
C VAL A 203 9.43 -6.59 -23.23
N ALA A 204 8.71 -6.16 -22.20
CA ALA A 204 9.04 -6.43 -20.81
C ALA A 204 7.94 -7.31 -20.22
N GLY A 205 8.27 -8.51 -19.79
CA GLY A 205 7.30 -9.43 -19.21
C GLY A 205 7.48 -9.61 -17.71
N THR A 206 6.37 -9.81 -17.03
CA THR A 206 6.31 -10.14 -15.61
C THR A 206 5.55 -11.45 -15.45
N VAL A 207 6.08 -12.34 -14.62
CA VAL A 207 5.34 -13.50 -14.14
C VAL A 207 4.45 -12.99 -13.01
N ASN A 208 3.14 -12.99 -13.21
CA ASN A 208 2.19 -12.56 -12.20
C ASN A 208 1.88 -13.70 -11.22
N ASN A 209 1.84 -14.94 -11.70
CA ASN A 209 1.54 -16.11 -10.87
C ASN A 209 2.54 -17.26 -11.11
N ILE A 210 3.62 -17.25 -10.33
CA ILE A 210 4.68 -18.26 -10.40
C ILE A 210 4.14 -19.69 -10.17
N GLY A 211 3.13 -19.84 -9.31
CA GLY A 211 2.57 -21.15 -8.98
C GLY A 211 1.71 -21.76 -10.08
N GLN A 212 1.15 -20.91 -10.96
CA GLN A 212 0.28 -21.30 -12.07
C GLN A 212 1.00 -21.48 -13.40
N ALA A 213 2.09 -20.75 -13.59
CA ALA A 213 2.99 -20.83 -14.73
C ALA A 213 3.91 -22.09 -14.69
N TYR A 214 3.46 -23.21 -14.14
CA TYR A 214 4.31 -24.39 -13.88
C TYR A 214 3.99 -25.57 -14.81
N LYS A 215 4.97 -25.93 -15.66
CA LYS A 215 5.13 -27.25 -16.30
C LYS A 215 6.61 -27.63 -16.35
N ASP A 216 6.94 -28.92 -16.20
CA ASP A 216 8.32 -29.47 -16.24
C ASP A 216 8.88 -29.57 -17.67
N THR A 217 8.38 -28.73 -18.57
CA THR A 217 8.71 -28.73 -19.99
C THR A 217 9.02 -27.30 -20.43
N THR A 218 10.25 -27.10 -20.87
CA THR A 218 10.66 -25.84 -21.52
C THR A 218 10.17 -25.89 -22.97
N GLY A 219 9.04 -25.24 -23.24
CA GLY A 219 8.56 -25.00 -24.59
C GLY A 219 8.39 -23.51 -24.88
N LEU A 220 8.47 -23.18 -26.15
CA LEU A 220 8.37 -21.80 -26.62
C LEU A 220 6.91 -21.47 -26.90
N ILE A 221 6.35 -20.55 -26.11
CA ILE A 221 5.03 -20.00 -26.40
C ILE A 221 5.21 -18.83 -27.34
N VAL A 222 4.47 -18.86 -28.45
CA VAL A 222 4.51 -17.80 -29.45
C VAL A 222 3.14 -17.18 -29.56
N ILE A 223 3.03 -15.88 -29.29
CA ILE A 223 1.84 -15.09 -29.60
C ILE A 223 2.05 -14.31 -30.89
N THR A 224 1.02 -14.23 -31.71
CA THR A 224 1.02 -13.50 -32.98
C THR A 224 -0.01 -12.39 -32.94
N ARG A 225 0.40 -11.21 -33.36
CA ARG A 225 -0.49 -10.07 -33.55
C ARG A 225 -1.35 -10.27 -34.79
N GLY A 226 -2.66 -10.21 -34.60
CA GLY A 226 -3.71 -10.25 -35.60
C GLY A 226 -3.82 -8.94 -36.39
N LEU A 227 -4.97 -8.72 -37.03
CA LEU A 227 -5.17 -7.59 -37.94
C LEU A 227 -5.36 -6.26 -37.21
N THR A 228 -5.80 -6.31 -35.95
CA THR A 228 -6.05 -5.16 -35.07
C THR A 228 -5.10 -5.16 -33.88
N ALA A 229 -4.89 -3.98 -33.28
CA ALA A 229 -4.07 -3.79 -32.08
C ALA A 229 -4.44 -4.72 -30.92
N ASP A 230 -5.75 -4.91 -30.72
CA ASP A 230 -6.32 -5.70 -29.62
C ASP A 230 -6.57 -7.17 -30.00
N SER A 231 -5.90 -7.66 -31.03
CA SER A 231 -6.03 -9.04 -31.48
C SER A 231 -4.66 -9.69 -31.37
N TRP A 232 -4.35 -10.28 -30.23
CA TRP A 232 -3.22 -11.20 -30.10
C TRP A 232 -3.75 -12.60 -29.84
N ALA A 233 -3.09 -13.60 -30.43
CA ALA A 233 -3.47 -14.99 -30.24
C ALA A 233 -2.21 -15.85 -30.09
N ILE A 234 -2.28 -16.89 -29.26
CA ILE A 234 -1.23 -17.91 -29.24
C ILE A 234 -1.26 -18.62 -30.59
N ALA A 235 -0.13 -18.57 -31.30
CA ALA A 235 0.10 -19.43 -32.44
C ALA A 235 0.26 -20.84 -31.88
N THR A 236 -0.61 -21.76 -32.27
CA THR A 236 -0.50 -23.18 -31.90
C THR A 236 0.87 -23.71 -32.35
N ALA A 237 1.84 -23.70 -31.45
CA ALA A 237 3.09 -24.43 -31.62
C ALA A 237 2.79 -25.91 -31.37
N ALA A 238 3.51 -26.81 -32.03
CA ALA A 238 3.36 -28.25 -31.82
C ALA A 238 3.97 -28.74 -30.48
N ASP A 239 4.60 -27.83 -29.72
CA ASP A 239 5.24 -28.06 -28.43
C ASP A 239 5.26 -26.72 -27.67
N ASP A 240 4.13 -26.36 -27.08
CA ASP A 240 3.96 -25.17 -26.25
C ASP A 240 4.55 -25.34 -24.84
N GLY A 241 5.38 -26.36 -24.61
CA GLY A 241 5.89 -26.70 -23.29
C GLY A 241 4.86 -27.44 -22.44
N GLY A 242 3.86 -28.01 -23.10
CA GLY A 242 2.75 -28.72 -22.49
C GLY A 242 1.63 -27.81 -22.02
N TYR A 243 1.67 -26.49 -22.28
CA TYR A 243 0.65 -25.49 -21.91
C TYR A 243 -0.58 -25.52 -22.84
N GLU A 244 -1.20 -26.68 -22.99
CA GLU A 244 -2.29 -26.95 -23.97
C GLU A 244 -3.53 -26.04 -23.81
N ASP A 245 -3.73 -25.46 -22.63
CA ASP A 245 -4.86 -24.58 -22.29
C ASP A 245 -4.50 -23.08 -22.39
N ALA A 246 -3.29 -22.75 -22.84
CA ALA A 246 -2.83 -21.37 -22.84
C ALA A 246 -3.67 -20.48 -23.77
N VAL A 247 -4.06 -19.31 -23.27
CA VAL A 247 -4.89 -18.34 -23.98
C VAL A 247 -4.46 -16.90 -23.70
N VAL A 248 -4.64 -16.02 -24.69
CA VAL A 248 -4.52 -14.57 -24.49
C VAL A 248 -5.82 -14.06 -23.87
N LEU A 249 -5.75 -13.53 -22.66
CA LEU A 249 -6.93 -12.99 -21.95
C LEU A 249 -7.23 -11.54 -22.35
N LEU A 250 -6.20 -10.70 -22.36
CA LEU A 250 -6.30 -9.28 -22.71
C LEU A 250 -5.20 -8.94 -23.68
N SER A 251 -5.49 -8.08 -24.66
CA SER A 251 -4.47 -7.60 -25.57
C SER A 251 -4.78 -6.19 -26.06
N SER A 252 -3.73 -5.39 -26.22
CA SER A 252 -3.74 -4.03 -26.73
C SER A 252 -2.43 -3.68 -27.44
N ASP A 253 -2.30 -2.43 -27.90
CA ASP A 253 -1.06 -1.90 -28.47
C ASP A 253 0.11 -1.84 -27.48
N SER A 254 -0.16 -1.80 -26.18
CA SER A 254 0.85 -1.62 -25.14
C SER A 254 0.93 -2.76 -24.14
N LYS A 255 -0.02 -3.71 -24.16
CA LYS A 255 -0.11 -4.76 -23.14
C LYS A 255 -0.76 -6.03 -23.68
N VAL A 256 -0.21 -7.18 -23.33
CA VAL A 256 -0.83 -8.49 -23.54
C VAL A 256 -0.76 -9.26 -22.23
N THR A 257 -1.83 -9.97 -21.86
CA THR A 257 -1.82 -10.89 -20.73
C THR A 257 -2.15 -12.30 -21.20
N VAL A 258 -1.44 -13.28 -20.66
CA VAL A 258 -1.55 -14.68 -21.04
C VAL A 258 -1.91 -15.51 -19.81
N ASP A 259 -2.91 -16.34 -19.97
CA ASP A 259 -3.25 -17.47 -19.10
C ASP A 259 -2.58 -18.72 -19.68
N LEU A 260 -1.92 -19.52 -18.86
CA LEU A 260 -1.20 -20.71 -19.26
C LEU A 260 -1.91 -22.02 -18.86
N ASN A 261 -2.92 -21.94 -18.00
CA ASN A 261 -3.53 -23.11 -17.36
C ASN A 261 -5.06 -23.23 -17.56
N GLY A 262 -5.68 -22.23 -18.19
CA GLY A 262 -7.10 -22.22 -18.53
C GLY A 262 -8.04 -21.85 -17.38
N ASP A 263 -7.53 -21.27 -16.29
CA ASP A 263 -8.34 -20.80 -15.15
C ASP A 263 -8.91 -19.38 -15.35
N ASN A 264 -8.62 -18.76 -16.50
CA ASN A 264 -8.97 -17.39 -16.87
C ASN A 264 -8.32 -16.31 -15.98
N ALA A 265 -7.21 -16.61 -15.31
CA ALA A 265 -6.37 -15.64 -14.63
C ALA A 265 -5.08 -15.36 -15.43
N ALA A 266 -4.56 -14.13 -15.31
CA ALA A 266 -3.37 -13.74 -16.06
C ALA A 266 -2.10 -14.24 -15.37
N ASP A 267 -1.47 -15.28 -15.91
CA ASP A 267 -0.19 -15.81 -15.43
C ASP A 267 1.00 -14.93 -15.81
N ILE A 268 0.97 -14.40 -17.03
CA ILE A 268 2.03 -13.55 -17.59
C ILE A 268 1.44 -12.23 -18.04
N THR A 269 2.10 -11.12 -17.70
CA THR A 269 1.85 -9.82 -18.32
C THR A 269 3.02 -9.44 -19.19
N LEU A 270 2.76 -9.09 -20.45
CA LEU A 270 3.74 -8.57 -21.40
C LEU A 270 3.43 -7.10 -21.66
N ASN A 271 4.34 -6.21 -21.28
CA ASN A 271 4.28 -4.80 -21.61
C ASN A 271 5.03 -4.55 -22.91
N LEU A 272 4.33 -3.97 -23.87
CA LEU A 272 4.80 -3.76 -25.24
C LEU A 272 5.23 -2.31 -25.41
N SER A 273 6.37 -2.12 -26.06
CA SER A 273 6.86 -0.81 -26.50
C SER A 273 7.19 -0.84 -27.99
N GLY A 274 7.27 0.34 -28.61
CA GLY A 274 7.50 0.45 -30.05
C GLY A 274 6.25 0.18 -30.89
N SER A 275 6.45 -0.05 -32.19
CA SER A 275 5.36 -0.25 -33.16
C SER A 275 5.28 -1.71 -33.57
N TRP A 276 4.08 -2.28 -33.47
CA TRP A 276 3.81 -3.69 -33.75
C TRP A 276 2.86 -3.80 -34.94
N ALA A 277 3.31 -4.46 -36.00
CA ALA A 277 2.52 -4.71 -37.20
C ALA A 277 1.78 -6.05 -37.12
N SER A 278 0.73 -6.20 -37.94
CA SER A 278 0.05 -7.47 -38.10
C SER A 278 1.01 -8.57 -38.55
N GLY A 279 0.92 -9.76 -37.95
CA GLY A 279 1.83 -10.88 -38.16
C GLY A 279 3.12 -10.80 -37.33
N ASN A 280 3.36 -9.75 -36.55
CA ASN A 280 4.49 -9.74 -35.61
C ASN A 280 4.25 -10.76 -34.49
N THR A 281 5.33 -11.39 -34.05
CA THR A 281 5.29 -12.43 -33.02
C THR A 281 6.08 -12.00 -31.80
N ILE A 282 5.62 -12.44 -30.62
CA ILE A 282 6.39 -12.42 -29.39
C ILE A 282 6.54 -13.87 -28.97
N SER A 283 7.76 -14.26 -28.64
CA SER A 283 8.07 -15.60 -28.18
C SER A 283 8.67 -15.54 -26.79
N PHE A 284 8.14 -16.34 -25.88
CA PHE A 284 8.62 -16.43 -24.51
C PHE A 284 8.59 -17.86 -24.00
N SER A 285 9.44 -18.15 -23.03
CA SER A 285 9.57 -19.43 -22.34
C SER A 285 9.69 -19.18 -20.85
N LEU A 286 9.24 -20.16 -20.07
CA LEU A 286 9.47 -20.21 -18.63
C LEU A 286 10.61 -21.16 -18.37
N GLU A 287 11.69 -20.64 -17.82
CA GLU A 287 12.87 -21.43 -17.51
C GLU A 287 12.92 -21.77 -16.03
N LYS A 288 13.31 -23.03 -15.76
CA LYS A 288 13.67 -23.44 -14.42
C LYS A 288 14.91 -22.70 -13.96
N GLN A 289 14.80 -22.01 -12.84
CA GLN A 289 15.95 -21.47 -12.15
C GLN A 289 16.26 -22.35 -10.94
N ASP A 290 17.36 -23.10 -11.01
CA ASP A 290 17.72 -24.11 -9.99
C ASP A 290 18.10 -23.49 -8.62
N ASN A 291 18.36 -22.19 -8.57
CA ASN A 291 18.72 -21.43 -7.36
C ASN A 291 17.54 -20.66 -6.74
N THR A 292 16.30 -20.91 -7.18
CA THR A 292 15.12 -20.30 -6.57
C THR A 292 14.70 -21.01 -5.30
N THR A 293 13.84 -20.34 -4.56
CA THR A 293 13.28 -20.85 -3.31
C THR A 293 12.29 -21.99 -3.58
N THR A 294 12.31 -23.02 -2.73
CA THR A 294 11.33 -24.12 -2.75
C THR A 294 9.96 -23.65 -2.28
N ILE A 295 8.88 -24.40 -2.52
CA ILE A 295 7.54 -24.03 -1.98
C ILE A 295 7.62 -23.80 -0.45
N GLY A 296 8.26 -24.73 0.27
CA GLY A 296 8.45 -24.64 1.71
C GLY A 296 9.36 -23.47 2.12
N GLY A 297 10.39 -23.18 1.32
CA GLY A 297 11.25 -22.02 1.51
C GLY A 297 10.51 -20.70 1.29
N TYR A 298 9.60 -20.66 0.32
CA TYR A 298 8.86 -19.45 -0.07
C TYR A 298 7.84 -19.12 1.00
N TYR A 299 7.11 -20.13 1.46
CA TYR A 299 6.24 -20.01 2.64
C TYR A 299 7.02 -19.59 3.90
N SER A 300 8.22 -20.13 4.12
CA SER A 300 9.06 -19.74 5.28
C SER A 300 9.57 -18.30 5.16
N ALA A 301 9.92 -17.85 3.95
CA ALA A 301 10.33 -16.49 3.66
C ALA A 301 9.17 -15.51 3.85
N PHE A 302 7.97 -15.86 3.38
CA PHE A 302 6.74 -15.12 3.63
C PHE A 302 6.50 -14.95 5.13
N MET A 303 6.54 -16.04 5.91
CA MET A 303 6.39 -15.98 7.37
C MET A 303 7.47 -15.11 8.05
N ALA A 304 8.71 -15.17 7.55
CA ALA A 304 9.79 -14.33 8.06
C ALA A 304 9.59 -12.86 7.70
N GLY A 305 9.10 -12.55 6.49
CA GLY A 305 8.78 -11.20 6.03
C GLY A 305 7.68 -10.57 6.87
N VAL A 306 6.56 -11.28 7.06
CA VAL A 306 5.48 -10.86 7.96
C VAL A 306 6.01 -10.57 9.37
N GLY A 307 6.83 -11.47 9.91
CA GLY A 307 7.43 -11.27 11.24
C GLY A 307 8.35 -10.04 11.30
N GLN A 308 9.15 -9.83 10.26
CA GLN A 308 10.07 -8.70 10.15
C GLN A 308 9.33 -7.37 10.01
N ASP A 309 8.27 -7.31 9.21
CA ASP A 309 7.50 -6.09 8.97
C ASP A 309 6.67 -5.71 10.19
N VAL A 310 6.13 -6.68 10.93
CA VAL A 310 5.49 -6.44 12.23
C VAL A 310 6.51 -5.91 13.25
N ALA A 311 7.70 -6.51 13.34
CA ALA A 311 8.75 -6.05 14.25
C ALA A 311 9.28 -4.65 13.87
N SER A 312 9.46 -4.39 12.57
CA SER A 312 9.87 -3.09 12.03
C SER A 312 8.82 -2.02 12.30
N SER A 313 7.53 -2.32 12.07
CA SER A 313 6.42 -1.39 12.34
C SER A 313 6.31 -1.04 13.82
N ALA A 314 6.50 -2.02 14.71
CA ALA A 314 6.55 -1.77 16.15
C ALA A 314 7.72 -0.85 16.54
N THR A 315 8.91 -1.08 15.96
CA THR A 315 10.09 -0.22 16.21
C THR A 315 9.90 1.19 15.65
N THR A 316 9.27 1.32 14.48
CA THR A 316 8.95 2.62 13.87
C THR A 316 7.94 3.39 14.73
N LEU A 317 6.90 2.72 15.25
CA LEU A 317 5.94 3.34 16.15
C LEU A 317 6.62 3.88 17.42
N GLU A 318 7.49 3.08 18.06
CA GLU A 318 8.27 3.54 19.22
C GLU A 318 9.12 4.78 18.89
N ARG A 319 9.73 4.82 17.69
CA ARG A 319 10.51 5.98 17.24
C ARG A 319 9.63 7.21 17.05
N GLU A 320 8.48 7.07 16.39
CA GLU A 320 7.55 8.17 16.14
C GLU A 320 6.99 8.74 17.45
N GLU A 321 6.66 7.87 18.41
CA GLU A 321 6.27 8.30 19.76
C GLU A 321 7.39 9.07 20.46
N ALA A 322 8.64 8.63 20.34
CA ALA A 322 9.79 9.33 20.93
C ALA A 322 10.02 10.71 20.29
N ILE A 323 9.90 10.82 18.96
CA ILE A 323 10.01 12.08 18.22
C ILE A 323 8.85 13.01 18.58
N ALA A 324 7.63 12.49 18.65
CA ALA A 324 6.46 13.27 19.07
C ALA A 324 6.62 13.81 20.49
N ALA A 325 7.13 12.99 21.42
CA ALA A 325 7.44 13.41 22.78
C ALA A 325 8.53 14.50 22.80
N GLN A 326 9.62 14.32 22.05
CA GLN A 326 10.70 15.32 21.95
C GLN A 326 10.20 16.65 21.36
N ASN A 327 9.40 16.59 20.30
CA ASN A 327 8.79 17.77 19.68
C ASN A 327 7.81 18.46 20.63
N SER A 328 7.06 17.71 21.43
CA SER A 328 6.22 18.27 22.50
C SER A 328 7.06 19.02 23.52
N THR A 329 8.15 18.43 24.00
CA THR A 329 9.09 19.08 24.93
C THR A 329 9.70 20.36 24.34
N GLN A 330 10.18 20.33 23.09
CA GLN A 330 10.71 21.52 22.43
C GLN A 330 9.65 22.61 22.25
N ARG A 331 8.40 22.21 21.97
CA ARG A 331 7.28 23.15 21.91
C ARG A 331 6.99 23.76 23.27
N GLU A 332 7.03 23.00 24.36
CA GLU A 332 6.87 23.55 25.71
C GLU A 332 7.99 24.54 26.06
N GLU A 333 9.23 24.28 25.62
CA GLU A 333 10.37 25.19 25.78
C GLU A 333 10.22 26.49 24.97
N LEU A 334 9.72 26.41 23.72
CA LEU A 334 9.54 27.56 22.82
C LEU A 334 8.25 28.35 23.06
N SER A 335 7.14 27.66 23.35
CA SER A 335 5.84 28.24 23.72
C SER A 335 5.83 28.75 25.16
N GLY A 336 6.89 28.48 25.92
CA GLY A 336 7.16 29.07 27.21
C GLY A 336 7.43 30.57 27.10
N VAL A 337 6.39 31.36 26.81
CA VAL A 337 6.32 32.71 27.36
C VAL A 337 6.34 32.51 28.87
N SER A 338 7.51 32.75 29.45
CA SER A 338 7.78 32.44 30.84
C SER A 338 6.71 33.09 31.73
N LEU A 339 6.18 32.33 32.68
CA LEU A 339 5.46 32.90 33.83
C LEU A 339 6.28 34.04 34.47
N ASP A 340 7.61 34.05 34.34
CA ASP A 340 8.46 35.15 34.76
C ASP A 340 8.34 36.40 33.88
N GLU A 341 8.11 36.29 32.56
CA GLU A 341 7.81 37.45 31.70
C GLU A 341 6.40 38.00 31.96
N GLU A 342 5.41 37.12 32.13
CA GLU A 342 4.07 37.53 32.52
C GLU A 342 4.05 38.13 33.93
N MET A 343 4.83 37.58 34.87
CA MET A 343 5.01 38.11 36.22
C MET A 343 5.88 39.37 36.23
N LEU A 344 6.88 39.50 35.36
CA LEU A 344 7.64 40.74 35.16
C LEU A 344 6.75 41.83 34.57
N ASN A 345 5.85 41.49 33.66
CA ASN A 345 4.85 42.40 33.13
C ASN A 345 3.81 42.75 34.22
N LEU A 346 3.38 41.79 35.03
CA LEU A 346 2.49 42.04 36.18
C LEU A 346 3.14 42.92 37.24
N ILE A 347 4.42 42.67 37.56
CA ILE A 347 5.24 43.49 38.47
C ILE A 347 5.46 44.87 37.87
N LYS A 348 5.73 44.99 36.57
CA LYS A 348 5.79 46.28 35.86
C LYS A 348 4.47 47.04 35.97
N TYR A 349 3.33 46.38 35.75
CA TYR A 349 2.01 47.00 35.87
C TYR A 349 1.70 47.37 37.33
N GLN A 350 2.07 46.55 38.30
CA GLN A 350 1.95 46.88 39.73
C GLN A 350 2.86 48.04 40.14
N MET A 351 4.10 48.09 39.66
CA MET A 351 5.03 49.20 39.90
C MET A 351 4.55 50.48 39.23
N ALA A 352 4.06 50.41 37.99
CA ALA A 352 3.47 51.54 37.28
C ALA A 352 2.21 52.05 37.99
N TYR A 353 1.35 51.17 38.49
CA TYR A 353 0.18 51.53 39.28
C TYR A 353 0.56 52.17 40.62
N ASN A 354 1.52 51.60 41.35
CA ASN A 354 2.03 52.19 42.59
C ASN A 354 2.70 53.56 42.36
N ALA A 355 3.45 53.71 41.27
CA ALA A 355 4.06 54.97 40.88
C ALA A 355 3.01 56.02 40.51
N ALA A 356 2.00 55.63 39.72
CA ALA A 356 0.87 56.50 39.38
C ALA A 356 0.11 56.95 40.64
N SER A 357 -0.17 56.02 41.57
CA SER A 357 -0.87 56.33 42.83
C SER A 357 -0.07 57.27 43.73
N ARG A 358 1.27 57.15 43.76
CA ARG A 358 2.15 58.13 44.44
C ARG A 358 2.15 59.49 43.77
N VAL A 359 2.18 59.54 42.44
CA VAL A 359 2.05 60.81 41.69
C VAL A 359 0.71 61.47 42.00
N THR A 360 -0.39 60.71 42.03
CA THR A 360 -1.71 61.25 42.41
C THR A 360 -1.73 61.76 43.85
N SER A 361 -1.10 61.06 44.79
CA SER A 361 -0.98 61.51 46.18
C SER A 361 -0.18 62.81 46.30
N ILE A 362 0.97 62.91 45.63
CA ILE A 362 1.81 64.11 45.63
C ILE A 362 1.05 65.29 44.99
N VAL A 363 0.30 65.04 43.92
CA VAL A 363 -0.57 66.05 43.31
C VAL A 363 -1.67 66.49 44.28
N SER A 364 -2.28 65.54 45.03
CA SER A 364 -3.25 65.86 46.08
C SER A 364 -2.64 66.72 47.18
N ASP A 365 -1.46 66.36 47.69
CA ASP A 365 -0.76 67.12 48.73
C ASP A 365 -0.35 68.51 48.25
N MET A 366 0.10 68.64 46.99
CA MET A 366 0.37 69.94 46.39
C MET A 366 -0.91 70.78 46.22
N MET A 367 -2.03 70.16 45.86
CA MET A 367 -3.32 70.84 45.76
C MET A 367 -3.82 71.30 47.15
N ASP A 368 -3.69 70.47 48.18
CA ASP A 368 -4.03 70.83 49.56
C ASP A 368 -3.11 71.91 50.11
N THR A 369 -1.82 71.88 49.78
CA THR A 369 -0.85 72.92 50.14
C THR A 369 -1.19 74.26 49.45
N LEU A 370 -1.57 74.22 48.17
CA LEU A 370 -2.05 75.41 47.45
C LEU A 370 -3.35 75.96 48.05
N ILE A 371 -4.27 75.09 48.48
CA ILE A 371 -5.53 75.48 49.12
C ILE A 371 -5.30 76.06 50.52
N THR A 372 -4.30 75.58 51.27
CA THR A 372 -3.95 76.10 52.60
C THR A 372 -3.11 77.38 52.56
N LEU A 373 -2.29 77.59 51.52
CA LEU A 373 -1.61 78.86 51.26
C LEU A 373 -2.54 79.96 50.72
N GLY A 374 -3.70 79.58 50.16
CA GLY A 374 -4.72 80.50 49.65
C GLY A 374 -5.73 81.03 50.67
N ARG A 375 -5.51 80.81 51.97
CA ARG A 375 -6.37 81.28 53.07
C ARG A 375 -5.76 82.39 53.91
#